data_AF-A0A2D6WNX3-F1
#
_entry.id   AF-A0A2D6WNX3-F1
#
_cell.length_a   1.000
_cell.length_b   1.000
_cell.length_c   1.000
_cell.angle_alpha   90.00
_cell.angle_beta   90.00
_cell.angle_gamma   90.00
#
_symmetry.space_group_name_H-M   'P 1'
#
loop_
_entity.id
_entity.type
_entity.pdbx_description
1 polymer ?
#
loop_
_entity_poly.entity_id
_entity_poly.type
_entity_poly.pdbx_seq_one_letter_code
_entity_poly.pdbx_strand_id
1 'polypeptide(L)' 'MDRSAGLILHPSALPSPYGIGNFGSSARQWIDALSACGFKLWQMCPTG' A
#
# COMPACT_ATOMS: atom_id res chain seq x y z
N MET A 1 23.95 -3.61 -0.09
CA MET A 1 22.50 -3.60 0.22
C MET A 1 22.13 -2.16 0.46
N ASP A 2 21.35 -1.54 -0.43
CA ASP A 2 20.98 -0.13 -0.28
C ASP A 2 20.01 0.05 0.88
N ARG A 3 20.21 1.09 1.69
CA ARG A 3 19.29 1.43 2.79
C ARG A 3 17.93 1.79 2.21
N SER A 4 16.87 1.17 2.73
CA SER A 4 15.49 1.41 2.35
C SER A 4 14.60 1.49 3.59
N ALA A 5 13.46 2.16 3.42
CA ALA A 5 12.39 2.21 4.40
C ALA A 5 11.07 1.83 3.72
N GLY A 6 10.10 1.41 4.52
CA GLY A 6 8.78 1.05 4.04
C GLY A 6 7.71 1.11 5.12
N LEU A 7 6.48 0.82 4.70
CA LEU A 7 5.32 0.73 5.58
C LEU A 7 4.66 -0.64 5.47
N ILE A 8 4.02 -1.04 6.57
CA ILE A 8 3.12 -2.20 6.62
C ILE A 8 1.69 -1.67 6.53
N LEU A 9 0.96 -2.08 5.49
CA LEU A 9 -0.45 -1.76 5.30
C LEU A 9 -1.11 -2.89 4.50
N HIS A 10 -2.21 -3.45 4.99
CA HIS A 10 -2.94 -4.45 4.21
C HIS A 10 -3.90 -3.77 3.22
N PRO A 11 -4.07 -4.27 1.97
CA PRO A 11 -4.98 -3.68 0.99
C PRO A 11 -6.42 -3.54 1.47
N SER A 12 -6.90 -4.39 2.40
CA SER A 12 -8.24 -4.27 2.97
C SER A 12 -8.47 -3.00 3.79
N ALA A 13 -7.41 -2.37 4.30
CA ALA A 13 -7.47 -1.12 5.05
C ALA A 13 -7.50 0.13 4.15
N LEU A 14 -7.38 -0.05 2.82
CA LEU A 14 -7.46 1.07 1.88
C LEU A 14 -8.90 1.60 1.77
N PRO A 15 -9.08 2.92 1.57
CA PRO A 15 -10.40 3.49 1.35
C PRO A 15 -11.02 2.92 0.07
N SER A 16 -12.29 2.55 0.13
CA SER A 16 -13.00 1.94 -0.99
C SER A 16 -14.50 2.17 -0.85
N PRO A 17 -15.23 2.43 -1.94
CA PRO A 17 -16.69 2.60 -1.88
C PRO A 17 -17.45 1.31 -1.58
N TYR A 18 -16.77 0.15 -1.54
CA TYR A 18 -17.38 -1.17 -1.37
C TYR A 18 -17.26 -1.74 0.05
N GLY A 19 -16.90 -0.91 1.05
CA GLY A 19 -16.78 -1.32 2.46
C GLY A 19 -15.50 -2.06 2.83
N ILE A 20 -14.73 -2.54 1.84
CA ILE A 20 -13.39 -3.11 2.03
C ILE A 20 -12.43 -2.61 0.94
N GLY A 21 -11.19 -2.32 1.34
CA GLY A 21 -10.13 -1.97 0.42
C GLY A 21 -9.79 -3.11 -0.53
N ASN A 22 -9.35 -2.76 -1.73
CA ASN A 22 -9.07 -3.70 -2.81
C ASN A 22 -7.91 -3.20 -3.69
N PHE A 23 -7.55 -4.00 -4.69
CA PHE A 23 -6.48 -3.66 -5.65
C PHE A 23 -6.93 -2.70 -6.78
N GLY A 24 -7.84 -1.77 -6.47
CA GLY A 24 -8.37 -0.77 -7.39
C GLY A 24 -7.58 0.55 -7.42
N SER A 25 -8.28 1.66 -7.63
CA SER A 25 -7.70 3.01 -7.73
C SER A 25 -6.96 3.45 -6.47
N SER A 26 -7.52 3.18 -5.29
CA SER A 26 -6.91 3.51 -4.00
C SER A 26 -5.56 2.82 -3.78
N ALA A 27 -5.38 1.61 -4.30
CA ALA A 27 -4.09 0.90 -4.23
C ALA A 27 -3.01 1.55 -5.11
N ARG A 28 -3.39 2.09 -6.29
CA ARG A 28 -2.46 2.88 -7.11
C ARG A 28 -2.10 4.20 -6.45
N GLN A 29 -3.10 4.93 -5.95
CA GLN A 29 -2.88 6.17 -5.21
C GLN A 29 -1.97 5.95 -3.98
N TRP A 30 -2.10 4.81 -3.31
CA TRP A 30 -1.22 4.42 -2.21
C TRP A 30 0.23 4.21 -2.67
N ILE A 31 0.45 3.53 -3.79
CA ILE A 31 1.81 3.35 -4.37
C ILE A 31 2.40 4.70 -4.78
N ASP A 32 1.61 5.57 -5.40
CA ASP A 32 2.04 6.92 -5.79
C ASP A 32 2.44 7.75 -4.55
N ALA A 33 1.64 7.67 -3.48
CA ALA A 33 1.96 8.33 -2.21
C ALA A 33 3.22 7.77 -1.54
N LEU A 34 3.38 6.44 -1.52
CA LEU A 34 4.60 5.78 -1.02
C LEU A 34 5.84 6.26 -1.77
N SER A 35 5.77 6.31 -3.09
CA SER A 35 6.84 6.76 -3.96
C SER A 35 7.16 8.23 -3.73
N ALA A 36 6.15 9.09 -3.64
CA ALA A 36 6.31 10.52 -3.35
C ALA A 36 6.98 10.79 -1.99
N CYS A 37 6.72 9.94 -1.00
CA CYS A 37 7.35 9.98 0.32
C CYS A 37 8.76 9.36 0.36
N GLY A 38 9.26 8.78 -0.74
CA GLY A 38 10.57 8.14 -0.82
C GLY A 38 10.64 6.75 -0.18
N PHE A 39 9.50 6.16 0.21
CA PHE A 39 9.45 4.78 0.68
C PHE A 39 9.61 3.83 -0.51
N LYS A 40 10.38 2.75 -0.29
CA LYS A 40 10.73 1.78 -1.35
C LYS A 40 10.08 0.41 -1.13
N LEU A 41 9.50 0.19 0.04
CA LEU A 41 8.92 -1.09 0.44
C LEU A 41 7.47 -0.90 0.92
N TRP A 42 6.59 -1.77 0.45
CA TRP A 42 5.24 -1.93 0.97
C TRP A 42 5.07 -3.39 1.39
N GLN A 43 4.85 -3.63 2.68
CA GLN A 43 4.60 -4.95 3.23
C GLN A 43 3.12 -5.10 3.59
N MET A 44 2.58 -6.30 3.39
CA MET A 44 1.18 -6.64 3.66
C MET A 44 1.06 -8.03 4.27
N CYS A 45 -0.04 -8.27 4.98
CA CYS A 45 -0.41 -9.60 5.49
C CYS A 45 -0.73 -10.58 4.34
N PRO A 46 -0.75 -11.90 4.61
CA PRO A 46 -1.20 -12.90 3.64
C PRO A 46 -2.62 -12.62 3.12
N THR A 47 -2.87 -12.99 1.86
CA THR A 47 -4.14 -12.75 1.14
C THR A 47 -4.95 -14.03 0.89
N GLY A 48 -4.58 -15.12 1.58
CA GLY A 48 -5.23 -16.43 1.50
C GLY A 48 -6.00 -16.77 2.75
#